data_AF-A0A7C1NLY9-F1
#
_entry.id   AF-A0A7C1NLY9-F1
#
_cell.length_a   1.000
_cell.length_b   1.000
_cell.length_c   1.000
_cell.angle_alpha   90.00
_cell.angle_beta   90.00
_cell.angle_gamma   90.00
#
_symmetry.space_group_name_H-M   'P 1'
#
loop_
_entity.id
_entity.type
_entity.pdbx_description
1 polymer ?
#
loop_
_entity_poly.entity_id
_entity_poly.type
_entity_poly.pdbx_seq_one_letter_code
_entity_poly.pdbx_strand_id
1 'polypeptide(L)'
;MLKPDKLADLLSLRSFEVEGVEKKGSDWILDIDVLPNRAHDALNHSGMAREIAAITQKEFIPFVQKKAKVEKGSLKPLKVTIQAKAQVPRYISYVIEGIKVEPSPKWMRDRLESVGINSINNIVEGSKFAA
;
A
#
# COMPACT_ATOMS: atom_id res chain seq x y z
N MET A 1 9.54 -12.77 17.05
CA MET A 1 8.58 -12.59 15.94
C MET A 1 7.76 -13.89 15.82
N LEU A 2 6.46 -13.85 15.54
CA LEU A 2 5.66 -15.07 15.33
C LEU A 2 6.14 -15.78 14.06
N LYS A 3 6.04 -17.12 14.02
CA LYS A 3 6.26 -17.88 12.79
C LYS A 3 5.12 -17.57 11.80
N PRO A 4 5.38 -17.55 10.48
CA PRO A 4 4.36 -17.28 9.45
C PRO A 4 3.13 -18.16 9.57
N ASP A 5 3.30 -19.47 9.75
CA ASP A 5 2.18 -20.42 9.87
C ASP A 5 1.28 -20.09 11.06
N LYS A 6 1.88 -19.79 12.20
CA LYS A 6 1.13 -19.38 13.40
C LYS A 6 0.39 -18.06 13.21
N LEU A 7 0.92 -17.15 12.40
CA LEU A 7 0.25 -15.90 12.09
C LEU A 7 -0.94 -16.15 11.17
N ALA A 8 -0.79 -17.01 10.17
CA ALA A 8 -1.87 -17.43 9.28
C ALA A 8 -3.02 -18.08 10.08
N ASP A 9 -2.70 -19.02 10.97
CA ASP A 9 -3.70 -19.66 11.85
C ASP A 9 -4.49 -18.63 12.67
N LEU A 10 -3.78 -17.64 13.23
CA LEU A 10 -4.40 -16.60 14.04
C LEU A 10 -5.30 -15.66 13.22
N LEU A 11 -4.90 -15.33 11.99
CA LEU A 11 -5.71 -14.52 11.08
C LEU A 11 -6.97 -15.28 10.66
N SER A 12 -6.84 -16.55 10.26
CA SER A 12 -7.95 -17.44 9.89
C SER A 12 -8.95 -17.64 11.03
N LEU A 13 -8.49 -17.70 12.29
CA LEU A 13 -9.38 -17.87 13.43
C LEU A 13 -10.17 -16.58 13.78
N ARG A 14 -9.65 -15.40 13.44
CA ARG A 14 -10.11 -14.13 14.01
C ARG A 14 -10.74 -13.17 13.00
N SER A 15 -10.22 -13.12 11.79
CA SER A 15 -10.43 -11.95 10.92
C SER A 15 -10.55 -12.27 9.43
N PHE A 16 -9.64 -13.06 8.87
CA PHE A 16 -9.53 -13.27 7.41
C PHE A 16 -9.11 -14.70 7.08
N GLU A 17 -9.64 -15.26 6.02
CA GLU A 17 -9.19 -16.56 5.51
C GLU A 17 -7.83 -16.40 4.83
N VAL A 18 -6.85 -17.20 5.29
CA VAL A 18 -5.52 -17.26 4.65
C VAL A 18 -5.49 -18.49 3.75
N GLU A 19 -5.49 -18.26 2.44
CA GLU A 19 -5.52 -19.31 1.42
C GLU A 19 -4.14 -19.97 1.22
N GLY A 20 -3.06 -19.23 1.48
CA GLY A 20 -1.71 -19.70 1.20
C GLY A 20 -0.64 -19.00 2.02
N VAL A 21 0.45 -19.74 2.27
CA VAL A 21 1.68 -19.23 2.88
C VAL A 21 2.87 -19.71 2.04
N GLU A 22 3.51 -18.79 1.33
CA GLU A 22 4.65 -19.09 0.45
C GLU A 22 5.94 -18.45 0.98
N LYS A 23 7.05 -19.18 0.92
CA LYS A 23 8.38 -18.63 1.22
C LYS A 23 9.03 -18.10 -0.05
N LYS A 24 9.37 -16.80 -0.08
CA LYS A 24 10.07 -16.15 -1.20
C LYS A 24 11.40 -15.56 -0.72
N GLY A 25 12.49 -16.28 -0.98
CA GLY A 25 13.82 -15.88 -0.53
C GLY A 25 13.93 -15.86 1.00
N SER A 26 14.18 -14.68 1.57
CA SER A 26 14.21 -14.44 3.02
C SER A 26 12.85 -14.04 3.61
N ASP A 27 11.85 -13.76 2.76
CA ASP A 27 10.53 -13.28 3.16
C ASP A 27 9.44 -14.36 2.97
N TRP A 28 8.24 -14.03 3.46
CA TRP A 28 7.04 -14.85 3.36
C TRP A 28 5.88 -14.04 2.81
N ILE A 29 5.07 -14.67 1.97
CA ILE A 29 3.88 -14.11 1.35
C ILE A 29 2.68 -14.87 1.90
N LEU A 30 1.70 -14.13 2.40
CA LEU A 30 0.42 -14.69 2.81
C LEU A 30 -0.60 -14.27 1.76
N ASP A 31 -1.34 -15.24 1.23
CA ASP A 31 -2.50 -14.99 0.38
C ASP A 31 -3.74 -14.93 1.28
N ILE A 32 -4.43 -13.80 1.29
CA ILE A 32 -5.47 -13.47 2.27
C ILE A 32 -6.72 -13.04 1.53
N ASP A 33 -7.81 -13.79 1.72
CA ASP A 33 -9.11 -13.40 1.20
C ASP A 33 -9.76 -12.37 2.14
N VAL A 34 -9.93 -11.15 1.61
CA VAL A 34 -10.51 -10.02 2.34
C VAL A 34 -11.97 -9.87 1.92
N LEU A 35 -12.88 -10.16 2.84
CA LEU A 35 -14.31 -10.03 2.62
C LEU A 35 -14.71 -8.59 2.23
N PRO A 36 -15.72 -8.41 1.35
CA PRO A 36 -16.11 -7.09 0.85
C PRO A 36 -16.46 -6.06 1.93
N ASN A 37 -17.03 -6.49 3.06
CA ASN A 37 -17.36 -5.61 4.18
C ASN A 37 -16.13 -5.04 4.91
N ARG A 38 -14.95 -5.66 4.76
CA ARG A 38 -13.67 -5.20 5.32
C ARG A 38 -12.75 -4.56 4.27
N ALA A 39 -13.17 -4.49 3.00
CA ALA A 39 -12.35 -3.94 1.92
C ALA A 39 -11.85 -2.51 2.18
N HIS A 40 -12.67 -1.71 2.88
CA HIS A 40 -12.37 -0.31 3.19
C HIS A 40 -11.21 -0.12 4.18
N ASP A 41 -10.89 -1.12 5.01
CA ASP A 41 -9.83 -1.04 6.02
C ASP A 41 -8.69 -2.03 5.80
N ALA A 42 -8.93 -3.16 5.11
CA ALA A 42 -8.03 -4.30 5.05
C ALA A 42 -7.35 -4.58 3.69
N LEU A 43 -7.69 -3.88 2.60
CA LEU A 43 -7.04 -4.07 1.29
C LEU A 43 -5.68 -3.35 1.15
N ASN A 44 -5.01 -3.06 2.25
CA ASN A 44 -3.70 -2.42 2.26
C ASN A 44 -2.84 -2.92 3.43
N HIS A 45 -1.52 -2.76 3.29
CA HIS A 45 -0.55 -3.24 4.27
C HIS A 45 -0.69 -2.58 5.66
N SER A 46 -1.12 -1.32 5.73
CA SER A 46 -1.32 -0.60 6.99
C SER A 46 -2.52 -1.16 7.76
N GLY A 47 -3.60 -1.45 7.06
CA GLY A 47 -4.78 -2.14 7.57
C GLY A 47 -4.46 -3.53 8.11
N MET A 48 -3.76 -4.34 7.32
CA MET A 48 -3.29 -5.66 7.75
C MET A 48 -2.37 -5.58 8.98
N ALA A 49 -1.41 -4.65 8.99
CA ALA A 49 -0.54 -4.45 10.15
C ALA A 49 -1.31 -4.05 11.41
N ARG A 50 -2.38 -3.23 11.26
CA ARG A 50 -3.26 -2.86 12.37
C ARG A 50 -4.05 -4.07 12.90
N GLU A 51 -4.61 -4.89 12.03
CA GLU A 51 -5.33 -6.10 12.44
C GLU A 51 -4.40 -7.07 13.18
N ILE A 52 -3.21 -7.32 12.61
CA ILE A 52 -2.20 -8.19 13.21
C ILE A 52 -1.76 -7.66 14.58
N ALA A 53 -1.57 -6.35 14.72
CA ALA A 53 -1.23 -5.72 15.99
C ALA A 53 -2.33 -5.96 17.04
N ALA A 54 -3.60 -5.82 16.67
CA ALA A 54 -4.74 -6.09 17.55
C ALA A 54 -4.81 -7.57 17.99
N ILE A 55 -4.68 -8.52 17.04
CA ILE A 55 -4.70 -9.96 17.32
C ILE A 55 -3.54 -10.36 18.24
N THR A 56 -2.35 -9.81 17.99
CA THR A 56 -1.13 -10.17 18.71
C THR A 56 -0.91 -9.34 19.98
N GLN A 57 -1.83 -8.43 20.31
CA GLN A 57 -1.75 -7.48 21.43
C GLN A 57 -0.43 -6.70 21.43
N LYS A 58 -0.01 -6.25 20.25
CA LYS A 58 1.20 -5.44 20.05
C LYS A 58 0.84 -4.00 19.73
N GLU A 59 1.81 -3.14 19.96
CA GLU A 59 1.72 -1.75 19.53
C GLU A 59 1.69 -1.69 18.00
N PHE A 60 0.67 -1.01 17.47
CA PHE A 60 0.61 -0.63 16.06
C PHE A 60 1.35 0.70 15.87
N ILE A 61 2.39 0.70 15.03
CA ILE A 61 3.13 1.91 14.68
C ILE A 61 2.60 2.40 13.32
N PRO A 62 1.78 3.47 13.27
CA PRO A 62 1.25 3.98 12.01
C PRO A 62 2.37 4.56 11.14
N PHE A 63 2.26 4.37 9.83
CA PHE A 63 3.11 5.09 8.90
C PHE A 63 2.75 6.58 8.91
N VAL A 64 3.61 7.40 9.50
CA VAL A 64 3.44 8.86 9.53
C VAL A 64 4.11 9.46 8.30
N GLN A 65 3.29 9.86 7.32
CA GLN A 65 3.79 10.66 6.20
C GLN A 65 4.20 12.04 6.69
N LYS A 66 5.46 12.42 6.43
CA LYS A 66 5.86 13.82 6.57
C LYS A 66 5.09 14.63 5.54
N LYS A 67 4.47 15.73 5.96
CA LYS A 67 3.85 16.68 5.04
C LYS A 67 4.92 17.13 4.04
N ALA A 68 4.67 16.91 2.76
CA ALA A 68 5.51 17.49 1.72
C ALA A 68 5.46 19.02 1.87
N LYS A 69 6.63 19.67 1.88
CA LYS A 69 6.67 21.11 1.73
C LYS A 69 6.26 21.42 0.30
N VAL A 70 5.17 22.18 0.15
CA VAL A 70 4.74 22.66 -1.15
C VAL A 70 5.46 23.97 -1.41
N GLU A 71 6.35 23.96 -2.39
CA GLU A 71 7.05 25.15 -2.85
C GLU A 71 6.49 25.56 -4.22
N LYS A 72 6.68 26.83 -4.58
CA LYS A 72 6.26 27.32 -5.89
C LYS A 72 7.21 26.74 -6.94
N GLY A 73 6.70 25.80 -7.74
CA GLY A 73 7.41 25.22 -8.87
C GLY A 73 7.59 26.19 -10.04
N SER A 74 8.33 25.73 -11.05
CA SER A 74 8.57 26.42 -12.31
C SER A 74 7.44 26.24 -13.32
N LEU A 75 6.62 25.20 -13.17
CA LEU A 75 5.48 24.91 -14.02
C LEU A 75 4.27 25.79 -13.66
N LYS A 76 3.41 25.98 -14.65
CA LYS A 76 2.13 26.68 -14.45
C LYS A 76 1.24 25.87 -13.49
N PRO A 77 0.47 26.54 -12.63
CA PRO A 77 -0.50 25.86 -11.78
C PRO A 77 -1.47 24.99 -12.59
N LEU A 78 -1.63 23.73 -12.17
CA LEU A 78 -2.59 22.82 -12.78
C LEU A 78 -4.02 23.30 -12.51
N LYS A 79 -4.79 23.57 -13.56
CA LYS A 79 -6.20 23.92 -13.45
C LYS A 79 -7.06 22.67 -13.60
N VAL A 80 -7.75 22.28 -12.53
CA VAL A 80 -8.69 21.16 -12.53
C VAL A 80 -10.13 21.69 -12.47
N THR A 81 -11.02 21.11 -13.26
CA THR A 81 -12.46 21.42 -13.22
C THR A 81 -13.25 20.13 -13.08
N ILE A 82 -14.04 20.01 -12.01
CA ILE A 82 -14.94 18.87 -11.78
C ILE A 82 -16.29 19.20 -12.41
N GLN A 83 -16.61 18.56 -13.54
CA GLN A 83 -17.87 18.76 -14.25
C GLN A 83 -19.04 18.07 -13.54
N ALA A 84 -18.84 16.83 -13.06
CA ALA A 84 -19.86 16.03 -12.39
C ALA A 84 -19.72 16.06 -10.86
N LYS A 85 -20.02 17.22 -10.24
CA LYS A 85 -19.82 17.45 -8.80
C LYS A 85 -20.58 16.48 -7.88
N ALA A 86 -21.72 15.96 -8.33
CA ALA A 86 -22.50 14.99 -7.56
C ALA A 86 -21.84 13.60 -7.49
N GLN A 87 -21.08 13.21 -8.52
CA GLN A 87 -20.43 11.90 -8.62
C GLN A 87 -18.99 11.93 -8.09
N VAL A 88 -18.33 13.08 -8.18
CA VAL A 88 -16.94 13.26 -7.74
C VAL A 88 -16.93 14.28 -6.61
N PRO A 89 -17.19 13.85 -5.36
CA PRO A 89 -17.26 14.76 -4.21
C PRO A 89 -15.89 15.37 -3.88
N ARG A 90 -14.79 14.75 -4.32
CA ARG A 90 -13.43 15.22 -4.06
C ARG A 90 -12.47 14.84 -5.18
N TYR A 91 -11.61 15.78 -5.56
CA TYR A 91 -10.44 15.55 -6.41
C TYR A 91 -9.24 16.29 -5.82
N ILE A 92 -8.08 15.65 -5.79
CA ILE A 92 -6.81 16.24 -5.31
C ILE A 92 -5.75 15.98 -6.37
N SER A 93 -4.89 16.96 -6.61
CA SER A 93 -3.77 16.84 -7.53
C SER A 93 -2.52 17.48 -6.93
N TYR A 94 -1.37 16.91 -7.24
CA TYR A 94 -0.06 17.47 -6.96
C TYR A 94 0.75 17.58 -8.25
N VAL A 95 1.57 18.63 -8.36
CA VAL A 95 2.57 18.75 -9.42
C VAL A 95 3.92 18.53 -8.78
N ILE A 96 4.68 17.56 -9.30
CA ILE A 96 6.03 17.23 -8.82
C ILE A 96 7.00 17.46 -9.97
N GLU A 97 8.01 18.29 -9.75
CA GLU A 97 9.00 18.68 -10.75
C GLU A 97 10.36 18.04 -10.45
N GLY A 98 11.23 18.02 -11.48
CA GLY A 98 12.61 17.55 -11.32
C GLY A 98 12.76 16.04 -11.15
N ILE A 99 11.72 15.25 -11.45
CA ILE A 99 11.81 13.79 -11.41
C ILE A 99 12.61 13.29 -12.62
N LYS A 100 13.63 12.48 -12.35
CA LYS A 100 14.31 11.67 -13.37
C LYS A 100 13.64 10.29 -13.44
N VAL A 101 13.22 9.87 -14.62
CA VAL A 101 12.67 8.53 -14.82
C VAL A 101 13.81 7.52 -14.87
N GLU A 102 13.78 6.55 -13.97
CA GLU A 102 14.80 5.50 -13.87
C GLU A 102 14.22 4.23 -13.23
N PRO A 103 14.94 3.09 -13.32
CA PRO A 103 14.51 1.86 -12.66
C PRO A 103 14.32 2.06 -11.16
N SER A 104 13.25 1.49 -10.61
CA SER A 104 12.98 1.55 -9.17
C SER A 104 14.08 0.87 -8.34
N PRO A 105 14.30 1.29 -7.08
CA PRO A 105 15.16 0.57 -6.15
C PRO A 105 14.78 -0.91 -6.07
N LYS A 106 15.77 -1.80 -5.96
CA LYS A 106 15.55 -3.26 -5.99
C LYS A 106 14.50 -3.71 -4.97
N TRP A 107 14.56 -3.20 -3.74
CA TRP A 107 13.61 -3.54 -2.66
C TRP A 107 12.15 -3.22 -3.01
N MET A 108 11.89 -2.17 -3.80
CA MET A 108 10.54 -1.78 -4.20
C MET A 108 10.04 -2.70 -5.30
N ARG A 109 10.93 -3.05 -6.25
CA ARG A 109 10.63 -4.01 -7.32
C ARG A 109 10.31 -5.38 -6.76
N ASP A 110 11.17 -5.90 -5.89
CA ASP A 110 11.01 -7.22 -5.27
C ASP A 110 9.65 -7.33 -4.52
N ARG A 111 9.22 -6.27 -3.82
CA ARG A 111 7.95 -6.22 -3.07
C ARG A 111 6.72 -6.13 -3.96
N LEU A 112 6.79 -5.41 -5.07
CA LEU A 112 5.67 -5.34 -6.02
C LEU A 112 5.53 -6.66 -6.77
N GLU A 113 6.66 -7.23 -7.21
CA GLU A 113 6.70 -8.52 -7.88
C GLU A 113 6.29 -9.68 -6.96
N SER A 114 6.43 -9.56 -5.64
CA SER A 114 5.88 -10.55 -4.69
C SER A 114 4.37 -10.56 -4.62
N VAL A 115 3.69 -9.50 -5.04
CA VAL A 115 2.22 -9.43 -5.08
C VAL A 115 1.69 -9.42 -6.52
N GLY A 116 2.46 -9.96 -7.47
CA GLY A 116 2.06 -10.09 -8.88
C GLY A 116 2.07 -8.78 -9.68
N ILE A 117 2.68 -7.72 -9.15
CA ILE A 117 2.75 -6.41 -9.82
C ILE A 117 4.10 -6.27 -10.54
N ASN A 118 4.06 -6.18 -11.87
CA ASN A 118 5.26 -5.91 -12.68
C ASN A 118 5.82 -4.49 -12.44
N SER A 119 7.14 -4.40 -12.25
CA SER A 119 7.90 -3.14 -12.22
C SER A 119 8.17 -2.59 -13.62
N ILE A 120 8.11 -1.27 -13.73
CA ILE A 120 8.26 -0.48 -14.95
C ILE A 120 9.27 0.65 -14.72
N ASN A 121 8.99 1.59 -13.81
CA ASN A 121 9.90 2.68 -13.41
C ASN A 121 9.47 3.35 -12.10
N ASN A 122 10.37 4.14 -11.52
CA ASN A 122 10.17 4.84 -10.24
C ASN A 122 8.87 5.67 -10.13
N ILE A 123 8.34 6.21 -11.22
CA ILE A 123 7.07 6.96 -11.20
C ILE A 123 5.88 6.00 -11.10
N VAL A 124 5.86 4.96 -11.92
CA VAL A 124 4.77 3.98 -11.94
C VAL A 124 4.74 3.17 -10.65
N GLU A 125 5.89 2.77 -10.13
CA GLU A 125 5.94 2.07 -8.85
C GLU A 125 5.58 3.00 -7.68
N GLY A 126 5.94 4.28 -7.75
CA GLY A 126 5.57 5.26 -6.73
C GLY A 126 4.05 5.38 -6.52
N SER A 127 3.26 5.30 -7.60
CA SER A 127 1.79 5.33 -7.48
C SER A 127 1.20 4.02 -7.00
N LYS A 128 1.78 2.87 -7.39
CA LYS A 128 1.32 1.54 -6.96
C LYS A 128 1.69 1.20 -5.51
N PHE A 129 2.87 1.62 -5.06
CA PHE A 129 3.38 1.29 -3.72
C PHE A 129 2.72 2.13 -2.62
N ALA A 130 2.19 3.31 -2.97
CA ALA A 130 1.49 4.20 -2.05
C ALA A 130 -0.02 3.93 -1.93
N ALA A 131 -0.56 3.03 -2.77
CA ALA A 131 -1.94 2.58 -2.73
C ALA A 131 -2.12 1.51 -1.64
#